data_AF-I9QZ07-F1
#
_entry.id   AF-I9QZ07-F1
#
_cell.length_a   1.000
_cell.length_b   1.000
_cell.length_c   1.000
_cell.angle_alpha   90.00
_cell.angle_beta   90.00
_cell.angle_gamma   90.00
#
_symmetry.space_group_name_H-M   'P 1'
#
loop_
_entity.id
_entity.type
_entity.pdbx_description
1 polymer ?
#
loop_
_entity_poly.entity_id
_entity_poly.type
_entity_poly.pdbx_seq_one_letter_code
_entity_poly.pdbx_strand_id
1 'polypeptide(L)'
;MVQMLTRFQTEATGMARAMSDTGIPYIISFTIQKDGKLIDGHTIDYAIRFIDDNVSRKPVCYMTNCVHPCIVYEALAHNFNQTEVVRTRFIGIQANTSALSYSELDSSADLQSSSPADLAEGMMKLKSEYDFRIFGGCCGTDDTHMEEIAKSIR
;
A
#
# COMPACT_ATOMS: atom_id res chain seq x y z
N MET A 1 -17.25 -2.19 -6.19
CA MET A 1 -16.20 -1.41 -5.53
C MET A 1 -15.04 -1.31 -6.49
N VAL A 2 -14.41 -0.14 -6.64
CA VAL A 2 -13.29 0.07 -7.58
C VAL A 2 -12.02 0.38 -6.80
N GLN A 3 -10.90 -0.25 -7.17
CA GLN A 3 -9.58 0.09 -6.63
C GLN A 3 -8.76 0.78 -7.71
N MET A 4 -8.10 1.88 -7.37
CA MET A 4 -7.22 2.63 -8.27
C MET A 4 -5.83 2.75 -7.66
N LEU A 5 -4.79 2.67 -8.48
CA LEU A 5 -3.40 2.75 -8.07
C LEU A 5 -2.72 3.97 -8.69
N THR A 6 -1.91 4.67 -7.90
CA THR A 6 -1.03 5.74 -8.38
C THR A 6 0.21 5.91 -7.52
N ARG A 7 1.18 6.63 -8.05
CA ARG A 7 2.40 7.07 -7.34
C ARG A 7 2.36 8.56 -6.98
N PHE A 8 1.41 9.33 -7.52
CA PHE A 8 1.34 10.78 -7.41
C PHE A 8 0.09 11.22 -6.65
N GLN A 9 0.26 12.15 -5.73
CA GLN A 9 -0.82 12.69 -4.91
C GLN A 9 -1.86 13.45 -5.76
N THR A 10 -1.40 14.18 -6.78
CA THR A 10 -2.28 14.97 -7.67
C THR A 10 -3.13 14.08 -8.57
N GLU A 11 -2.56 12.99 -9.09
CA GLU A 11 -3.28 11.97 -9.85
C GLU A 11 -4.32 11.26 -8.96
N ALA A 12 -3.92 10.90 -7.73
CA ALA A 12 -4.82 10.34 -6.72
C ALA A 12 -6.03 11.25 -6.47
N THR A 13 -5.79 12.56 -6.34
CA THR A 13 -6.85 13.56 -6.15
C THR A 13 -7.78 13.62 -7.37
N GLY A 14 -7.25 13.63 -8.59
CA GLY A 14 -8.05 13.62 -9.81
C GLY A 14 -8.96 12.39 -9.90
N MET A 15 -8.39 11.21 -9.64
CA MET A 15 -9.14 9.95 -9.57
C MET A 15 -10.22 9.96 -8.48
N ALA A 16 -9.88 10.47 -7.28
CA ALA A 16 -10.82 10.55 -6.18
C ALA A 16 -12.00 11.48 -6.52
N ARG A 17 -11.74 12.65 -7.12
CA ARG A 17 -12.79 13.58 -7.57
C ARG A 17 -13.72 12.91 -8.57
N ALA A 18 -13.17 12.30 -9.62
CA ALA A 18 -13.96 11.61 -10.64
C ALA A 18 -14.81 10.48 -10.03
N MET A 19 -14.22 9.65 -9.16
CA MET A 19 -14.96 8.56 -8.51
C MET A 19 -16.01 9.05 -7.52
N SER A 20 -15.75 10.16 -6.83
CA SER A 20 -16.69 10.74 -5.86
C SER A 20 -18.03 11.11 -6.48
N ASP A 21 -18.05 11.48 -7.76
CA ASP A 21 -19.26 11.85 -8.51
C ASP A 21 -20.07 10.63 -8.96
N THR A 22 -19.45 9.45 -9.07
CA THR A 22 -20.14 8.22 -9.52
C THR A 22 -21.02 7.58 -8.45
N GLY A 23 -20.76 7.89 -7.17
CA GLY A 23 -21.40 7.23 -6.02
C GLY A 23 -20.98 5.77 -5.79
N ILE A 24 -20.08 5.20 -6.61
CA ILE A 24 -19.56 3.84 -6.44
C ILE A 24 -18.49 3.85 -5.34
N PRO A 25 -18.55 2.96 -4.33
CA PRO A 25 -17.49 2.84 -3.32
C PRO A 25 -16.13 2.51 -3.95
N TYR A 26 -15.08 3.17 -3.49
CA TYR A 26 -13.75 3.06 -4.09
C TYR A 26 -12.61 3.13 -3.06
N ILE A 27 -11.46 2.58 -3.43
CA ILE A 27 -10.21 2.54 -2.66
C ILE A 27 -9.10 3.18 -3.50
N ILE A 28 -8.22 3.94 -2.86
CA ILE A 28 -7.00 4.47 -3.49
C ILE A 28 -5.78 3.75 -2.93
N SER A 29 -4.94 3.26 -3.82
CA SER A 29 -3.67 2.62 -3.48
C SER A 29 -2.50 3.50 -3.89
N PHE A 30 -1.55 3.69 -2.99
CA PHE A 30 -0.30 4.39 -3.27
C PHE A 30 0.84 3.40 -3.50
N THR A 31 1.73 3.66 -4.45
CA THR A 31 3.08 3.10 -4.36
C THR A 31 3.92 4.04 -3.49
N ILE A 32 4.41 3.52 -2.36
CA ILE A 32 5.17 4.28 -1.37
C ILE A 32 6.65 3.92 -1.40
N GLN A 33 7.48 4.89 -1.06
CA GLN A 33 8.92 4.73 -0.92
C GLN A 33 9.31 4.47 0.53
N LYS A 34 10.51 3.93 0.71
CA LYS A 34 11.09 3.58 2.01
C LYS A 34 11.19 4.77 2.98
N ASP A 35 11.32 5.98 2.45
CA ASP A 35 11.37 7.24 3.21
C ASP A 35 10.00 7.74 3.69
N GLY A 36 8.93 6.95 3.54
CA GLY A 36 7.59 7.28 4.02
C GLY A 36 6.77 8.15 3.08
N LYS A 37 7.21 8.35 1.83
CA LYS A 37 6.61 9.29 0.89
C LYS A 37 6.18 8.66 -0.43
N LEU A 38 5.29 9.34 -1.14
CA LEU A 38 4.98 9.10 -2.54
C LEU A 38 6.15 9.58 -3.44
N ILE A 39 6.09 9.29 -4.75
CA ILE A 39 7.18 9.66 -5.66
C ILE A 39 7.37 11.17 -5.81
N ASP A 40 6.31 11.94 -5.56
CA ASP A 40 6.32 13.41 -5.58
C ASP A 40 6.68 14.04 -4.23
N GLY A 41 7.12 13.23 -3.25
CA GLY A 41 7.66 13.70 -1.97
C GLY A 41 6.60 13.99 -0.91
N HIS A 42 5.30 13.84 -1.22
CA HIS A 42 4.25 13.96 -0.21
C HIS A 42 4.22 12.75 0.71
N THR A 43 3.90 12.96 1.98
CA THR A 43 3.68 11.86 2.92
C THR A 43 2.33 11.19 2.63
N ILE A 44 2.24 9.86 2.81
CA ILE A 44 1.35 9.31 3.84
C ILE A 44 0.09 10.10 4.20
N ASP A 45 0.18 10.67 5.40
CA ASP A 45 -0.81 11.50 6.06
C ASP A 45 -1.29 12.67 5.17
N TYR A 46 -0.36 13.40 4.54
CA TYR A 46 -0.71 14.54 3.70
C TYR A 46 -1.60 14.14 2.53
N ALA A 47 -1.22 13.08 1.80
CA ALA A 47 -1.96 12.63 0.64
C ALA A 47 -3.40 12.23 1.01
N ILE A 48 -3.57 11.50 2.12
CA ILE A 48 -4.89 11.09 2.62
C ILE A 48 -5.73 12.30 3.00
N ARG A 49 -5.20 13.21 3.83
CA ARG A 49 -5.94 14.42 4.27
C ARG A 49 -6.35 15.27 3.08
N PHE A 50 -5.42 15.54 2.18
CA PHE A 50 -5.68 16.37 1.03
C PHE A 50 -6.81 15.81 0.17
N ILE A 51 -6.78 14.51 -0.14
CA ILE A 51 -7.83 13.88 -0.93
C ILE A 51 -9.17 13.95 -0.19
N ASP A 52 -9.20 13.55 1.08
CA ASP A 52 -10.40 13.56 1.91
C ASP A 52 -11.05 14.95 2.01
N ASP A 53 -10.25 16.01 2.03
CA ASP A 53 -10.72 17.40 2.12
C ASP A 53 -11.15 17.99 0.76
N ASN A 54 -10.82 17.31 -0.35
CA ASN A 54 -11.04 17.79 -1.72
C ASN A 54 -12.07 16.98 -2.52
N VAL A 55 -12.82 16.07 -1.87
CA VAL A 55 -13.85 15.24 -2.51
C VAL A 55 -15.14 15.21 -1.70
N SER A 56 -16.28 15.10 -2.38
CA SER A 56 -17.61 15.03 -1.75
C SER A 56 -17.87 13.67 -1.10
N ARG A 57 -17.34 12.60 -1.68
CA ARG A 57 -17.40 11.22 -1.18
C ARG A 57 -15.99 10.67 -1.10
N LYS A 58 -15.52 10.42 0.12
CA LYS A 58 -14.17 9.96 0.40
C LYS A 58 -13.95 8.50 -0.05
N PRO A 59 -12.71 8.10 -0.35
CA PRO A 59 -12.37 6.68 -0.45
C PRO A 59 -12.80 5.93 0.82
N VAL A 60 -13.24 4.69 0.65
CA VAL A 60 -13.59 3.79 1.78
C VAL A 60 -12.37 3.64 2.69
N CYS A 61 -11.22 3.42 2.09
CA CYS A 61 -9.92 3.43 2.73
C CYS A 61 -8.82 3.69 1.69
N TYR A 62 -7.60 3.73 2.18
CA TYR A 62 -6.36 3.79 1.42
C TYR A 62 -5.54 2.53 1.71
N MET A 63 -4.68 2.16 0.77
CA MET A 63 -3.78 1.02 0.90
C MET A 63 -2.49 1.25 0.09
N THR A 64 -1.53 0.34 0.16
CA THR A 64 -0.35 0.33 -0.71
C THR A 64 -0.40 -0.79 -1.73
N ASN A 65 0.23 -0.59 -2.88
CA ASN A 65 0.34 -1.60 -3.92
C ASN A 65 1.73 -1.57 -4.59
N CYS A 66 2.21 -2.76 -4.93
CA CYS A 66 3.48 -3.07 -5.56
C CYS A 66 4.68 -2.56 -4.74
N VAL A 67 4.62 -2.84 -3.43
CA VAL A 67 5.65 -2.54 -2.44
C VAL A 67 5.81 -3.74 -1.51
N HIS A 68 7.03 -4.08 -1.13
CA HIS A 68 7.28 -5.16 -0.18
C HIS A 68 6.88 -4.77 1.26
N PRO A 69 6.35 -5.69 2.10
CA PRO A 69 5.87 -5.34 3.45
C PRO A 69 6.91 -4.66 4.34
N CYS A 70 8.20 -5.01 4.22
CA CYS A 70 9.26 -4.34 4.99
C CYS A 70 9.40 -2.85 4.66
N ILE A 71 9.25 -2.46 3.38
CA ILE A 71 9.31 -1.06 2.95
C ILE A 71 8.12 -0.31 3.54
N VAL A 72 6.94 -0.93 3.54
CA VAL A 72 5.73 -0.35 4.13
C VAL A 72 5.91 -0.14 5.63
N TYR A 73 6.47 -1.11 6.32
CA TYR A 73 6.76 -1.02 7.75
C TYR A 73 7.70 0.16 8.05
N GLU A 74 8.80 0.30 7.30
CA GLU A 74 9.74 1.41 7.46
C GLU A 74 9.10 2.76 7.13
N ALA A 75 8.32 2.83 6.05
CA ALA A 75 7.57 4.01 5.65
C ALA A 75 6.60 4.49 6.74
N LEU A 76 5.91 3.57 7.41
CA LEU A 76 4.97 3.88 8.49
C LEU A 76 5.65 4.21 9.82
N ALA A 77 6.88 3.74 10.03
CA ALA A 77 7.64 4.03 11.25
C ALA A 77 8.07 5.50 11.37
N HIS A 78 8.07 6.27 10.28
CA HIS A 78 8.35 7.70 10.32
C HIS A 78 7.30 8.49 11.12
N ASN A 79 7.73 9.38 12.03
CA ASN A 79 6.84 10.14 12.93
C ASN A 79 5.70 10.88 12.21
N PHE A 80 5.94 11.42 11.00
CA PHE A 80 4.92 12.13 10.23
C PHE A 80 3.82 11.22 9.66
N ASN A 81 4.03 9.90 9.66
CA ASN A 81 3.05 8.89 9.28
C ASN A 81 2.41 8.19 10.49
N GLN A 82 2.91 8.42 11.72
CA GLN A 82 2.33 7.90 12.96
C GLN A 82 1.13 8.75 13.42
N THR A 83 0.18 8.99 12.52
CA THR A 83 -1.01 9.79 12.78
C THR A 83 -2.25 8.91 12.86
N GLU A 84 -3.29 9.39 13.55
CA GLU A 84 -4.57 8.70 13.62
C GLU A 84 -5.23 8.53 12.23
N VAL A 85 -5.00 9.50 11.33
CA VAL A 85 -5.52 9.45 9.96
C VAL A 85 -4.89 8.29 9.18
N VAL A 86 -3.57 8.14 9.25
CA VAL A 86 -2.88 7.01 8.61
C VAL A 86 -3.34 5.70 9.26
N ARG A 87 -3.35 5.63 10.60
CA ARG A 87 -3.73 4.42 11.34
C ARG A 87 -5.14 3.91 11.02
N THR A 88 -6.10 4.82 10.83
CA THR A 88 -7.50 4.44 10.62
C THR A 88 -7.90 4.31 9.15
N ARG A 89 -7.18 4.98 8.24
CA ARG A 89 -7.56 5.03 6.82
C ARG A 89 -6.60 4.29 5.90
N PHE A 90 -5.34 4.08 6.27
CA PHE A 90 -4.36 3.33 5.47
C PHE A 90 -4.21 1.89 6.00
N ILE A 91 -5.04 0.99 5.49
CA ILE A 91 -5.33 -0.30 6.17
C ILE A 91 -5.10 -1.53 5.28
N GLY A 92 -4.39 -1.39 4.16
CA GLY A 92 -4.23 -2.49 3.23
C GLY A 92 -2.92 -2.51 2.46
N ILE A 93 -2.61 -3.69 1.93
CA ILE A 93 -1.43 -3.95 1.11
C ILE A 93 -1.73 -4.94 -0.01
N GLN A 94 -1.24 -4.65 -1.21
CA GLN A 94 -0.98 -5.60 -2.29
C GLN A 94 0.53 -5.68 -2.51
N ALA A 95 1.16 -6.72 -1.97
CA ALA A 95 2.61 -6.74 -1.81
C ALA A 95 3.35 -7.24 -3.04
N ASN A 96 4.52 -6.66 -3.31
CA ASN A 96 5.54 -7.30 -4.15
C ASN A 96 6.34 -8.29 -3.31
N THR A 97 6.84 -9.35 -3.96
CA THR A 97 7.71 -10.32 -3.29
C THR A 97 9.14 -9.83 -3.10
N SER A 98 9.59 -8.80 -3.82
CA SER A 98 10.94 -8.24 -3.66
C SER A 98 10.91 -6.85 -3.04
N ALA A 99 11.84 -6.62 -2.10
CA ALA A 99 12.11 -5.31 -1.51
C ALA A 99 13.07 -4.45 -2.34
N LEU A 100 13.60 -4.98 -3.45
CA LEU A 100 14.51 -4.25 -4.32
C LEU A 100 13.76 -3.27 -5.22
N SER A 101 14.44 -2.19 -5.61
CA SER A 101 13.99 -1.29 -6.65
C SER A 101 13.99 -1.97 -8.02
N TYR A 102 13.22 -1.43 -8.97
CA TYR A 102 13.21 -1.93 -10.36
C TYR A 102 14.60 -1.93 -10.99
N SER A 103 15.42 -0.89 -10.76
CA SER A 103 16.79 -0.82 -11.28
C SER A 103 17.71 -1.90 -10.70
N GLU A 104 17.53 -2.26 -9.44
CA GLU A 104 18.29 -3.35 -8.79
C GLU A 104 17.84 -4.71 -9.31
N LEU A 105 16.54 -4.89 -9.57
CA LEU A 105 15.98 -6.10 -10.18
C LEU A 105 16.45 -6.30 -11.62
N ASP A 106 16.43 -5.25 -12.44
CA ASP A 106 16.88 -5.30 -13.84
C ASP A 106 18.37 -5.65 -13.97
N SER A 107 19.16 -5.32 -12.95
CA SER A 107 20.59 -5.61 -12.90
C SER A 107 20.91 -6.95 -12.21
N SER A 108 19.89 -7.67 -11.72
CA SER A 108 20.08 -8.93 -11.01
C SER A 108 20.18 -10.10 -11.97
N ALA A 109 21.15 -10.99 -11.74
CA ALA A 109 21.30 -12.22 -12.51
C ALA A 109 20.28 -13.31 -12.11
N ASP A 110 19.78 -13.24 -10.88
CA ASP A 110 18.89 -14.22 -10.27
C ASP A 110 17.53 -13.60 -9.94
N LEU A 111 16.48 -14.42 -9.98
CA LEU A 111 15.15 -13.98 -9.53
C LEU A 111 15.20 -13.65 -8.03
N GLN A 112 14.97 -12.37 -7.71
CA GLN A 112 14.89 -11.90 -6.33
C GLN A 112 13.43 -11.91 -5.89
N SER A 113 13.10 -12.78 -4.93
CA SER A 113 11.75 -12.93 -4.38
C SER A 113 11.83 -13.47 -2.97
N SER A 114 11.09 -12.85 -2.04
CA SER A 114 10.81 -13.42 -0.73
C SER A 114 10.03 -14.73 -0.88
N SER A 115 10.21 -15.65 0.07
CA SER A 115 9.41 -16.87 0.12
C SER A 115 7.97 -16.55 0.53
N PRO A 116 7.00 -17.46 0.27
CA PRO A 116 5.63 -17.32 0.79
C PRO A 116 5.55 -17.05 2.29
N ALA A 117 6.37 -17.75 3.09
CA ALA A 117 6.41 -17.61 4.54
C ALA A 117 6.94 -16.24 4.98
N ASP A 118 8.05 -15.78 4.38
CA ASP A 118 8.65 -14.49 4.72
C ASP A 118 7.72 -13.32 4.35
N LEU A 119 7.04 -13.42 3.20
CA LEU A 119 6.07 -12.41 2.76
C LEU A 119 4.86 -12.35 3.72
N ALA A 120 4.33 -13.52 4.10
CA ALA A 120 3.21 -13.62 5.03
C ALA A 120 3.58 -13.08 6.42
N GLU A 121 4.78 -13.40 6.94
CA GLU A 121 5.27 -12.85 8.20
C GLU A 121 5.35 -11.32 8.16
N GLY A 122 5.90 -10.75 7.08
CA GLY A 122 5.95 -9.31 6.88
C GLY A 122 4.56 -8.66 6.86
N MET A 123 3.58 -9.30 6.23
CA MET A 123 2.18 -8.84 6.26
C MET A 123 1.57 -8.95 7.66
N MET A 124 1.85 -10.02 8.41
CA MET A 124 1.31 -10.19 9.76
C MET A 124 1.87 -9.17 10.74
N LYS A 125 3.10 -8.72 10.53
CA LYS A 125 3.66 -7.59 11.27
C LYS A 125 2.89 -6.29 11.03
N LEU A 126 2.50 -6.02 9.77
CA LEU A 126 1.65 -4.86 9.45
C LEU A 126 0.26 -5.00 10.08
N LYS A 127 -0.30 -6.22 10.10
CA LYS A 127 -1.57 -6.52 10.77
C LYS A 127 -1.52 -6.19 12.26
N SER A 128 -0.50 -6.67 12.98
CA SER A 128 -0.42 -6.56 14.43
C SER A 128 -0.07 -5.15 14.91
N GLU A 129 0.81 -4.45 14.22
CA GLU A 129 1.33 -3.15 14.67
C GLU A 129 0.55 -1.96 14.11
N TYR A 130 0.02 -2.08 12.88
CA TYR A 130 -0.67 -1.00 12.16
C TYR A 130 -2.13 -1.30 11.82
N ASP A 131 -2.70 -2.39 12.34
CA ASP A 131 -4.10 -2.79 12.14
C ASP A 131 -4.51 -2.92 10.66
N PHE A 132 -3.60 -3.43 9.82
CA PHE A 132 -3.94 -3.75 8.43
C PHE A 132 -5.02 -4.84 8.36
N ARG A 133 -5.97 -4.67 7.44
CA ARG A 133 -7.16 -5.53 7.31
C ARG A 133 -7.33 -6.11 5.91
N ILE A 134 -6.69 -5.51 4.90
CA ILE A 134 -6.78 -5.96 3.50
C ILE A 134 -5.40 -6.42 3.05
N PHE A 135 -5.29 -7.67 2.63
CA PHE A 135 -4.04 -8.30 2.20
C PHE A 135 -4.20 -8.91 0.81
N GLY A 136 -3.17 -8.76 -0.02
CA GLY A 136 -3.09 -9.39 -1.34
C GLY A 136 -1.68 -9.29 -1.91
N GLY A 137 -1.51 -9.84 -3.11
CA GLY A 137 -0.25 -9.79 -3.87
C GLY A 137 -0.29 -8.86 -5.08
N CYS A 138 0.88 -8.38 -5.51
CA CYS A 138 1.15 -7.70 -6.78
C CYS A 138 2.19 -8.52 -7.57
N CYS A 139 3.35 -7.94 -7.92
CA CYS A 139 4.33 -8.58 -8.77
C CYS A 139 5.13 -9.63 -7.99
N GLY A 140 5.31 -10.80 -8.62
CA GLY A 140 6.07 -11.92 -8.07
C GLY A 140 5.27 -12.85 -7.16
N THR A 141 4.05 -12.48 -6.75
CA THR A 141 3.19 -13.37 -5.96
C THR A 141 2.46 -14.37 -6.83
N ASP A 142 2.25 -15.57 -6.28
CA ASP A 142 1.49 -16.67 -6.88
C ASP A 142 0.56 -17.32 -5.85
N ASP A 143 -0.06 -18.44 -6.23
CA ASP A 143 -1.00 -19.17 -5.37
C ASP A 143 -0.36 -19.63 -4.05
N THR A 144 0.94 -19.95 -4.04
CA THR A 144 1.62 -20.40 -2.82
C THR A 144 1.76 -19.27 -1.81
N HIS A 145 2.02 -18.05 -2.28
CA HIS A 145 2.02 -16.84 -1.44
C HIS A 145 0.63 -16.54 -0.90
N MET A 146 -0.40 -16.61 -1.75
CA MET A 146 -1.77 -16.32 -1.36
C MET A 146 -2.29 -17.34 -0.34
N GLU A 147 -1.95 -18.63 -0.50
CA GLU A 147 -2.30 -19.68 0.45
C GLU A 147 -1.65 -19.45 1.82
N GLU A 148 -0.37 -19.10 1.85
CA GLU A 148 0.34 -18.85 3.11
C GLU A 148 -0.21 -17.60 3.82
N ILE A 149 -0.42 -16.50 3.10
CA ILE A 149 -1.06 -15.29 3.63
C ILE A 149 -2.44 -15.63 4.25
N ALA A 150 -3.26 -16.40 3.53
CA ALA A 150 -4.59 -16.79 4.02
C ALA A 150 -4.54 -17.67 5.27
N LYS A 151 -3.53 -18.55 5.41
CA LYS A 151 -3.30 -19.35 6.62
C LYS A 151 -2.91 -18.47 7.81
N SER A 152 -2.08 -17.45 7.59
CA SER A 152 -1.54 -16.60 8.66
C SER A 152 -2.52 -15.54 9.20
N ILE A 153 -3.51 -15.10 8.41
CA ILE A 153 -4.45 -14.01 8.78
C ILE A 153 -5.40 -14.36 9.95
N ARG A 154 -5.54 -15.64 10.29
CA ARG A 154 -6.54 -16.19 11.23
C ARG A 154 -6.58 -15.50 12.60
#